data_AF-A0AAE1NKS4-F1
#
_entry.id   AF-A0AAE1NKS4-F1
#
_cell.length_a   1.000
_cell.length_b   1.000
_cell.length_c   1.000
_cell.angle_alpha   90.00
_cell.angle_beta   90.00
_cell.angle_gamma   90.00
#
_symmetry.space_group_name_H-M   'P 1'
#
loop_
_entity.id
_entity.type
_entity.pdbx_description
1 polymer ?
#
loop_
_entity_poly.entity_id
_entity_poly.type
_entity_poly.pdbx_seq_one_letter_code
_entity_poly.pdbx_strand_id
1 'polypeptide(L)'
;MGPARLHPDYPGECWVPEHNTSYKVNTQWQTTHMGCIAASCVSYRNTLYIQYLTCGVIGVESGCETVADLTLPYPACCPNVTPTHTHTHTR
;
A
#
# COMPACT_ATOMS: atom_id res chain seq x y z
N MET A 1 -10.22 -3.23 5.67
CA MET A 1 -10.65 -1.86 6.04
C MET A 1 -11.22 -1.91 7.44
N GLY A 2 -11.03 -0.85 8.23
CA GLY A 2 -11.59 -0.72 9.58
C GLY A 2 -12.05 0.71 9.85
N PRO A 3 -12.97 0.93 10.80
CA PRO A 3 -13.43 2.27 11.14
C PRO A 3 -12.26 3.14 11.59
N ALA A 4 -12.20 4.38 11.11
CA ALA A 4 -11.20 5.34 11.56
C ALA A 4 -11.56 5.88 12.95
N ARG A 5 -10.54 6.24 13.72
CA ARG A 5 -10.75 7.05 14.93
C ARG A 5 -11.02 8.49 14.51
N LEU A 6 -11.86 9.18 15.27
CA LEU A 6 -12.18 10.59 15.07
C LEU A 6 -11.37 11.44 16.07
N HIS A 7 -10.93 12.61 15.64
CA HIS A 7 -10.31 13.60 16.51
C HIS A 7 -11.14 14.89 16.50
N PRO A 8 -11.44 15.51 17.66
CA PRO A 8 -12.26 16.72 17.73
C PRO A 8 -11.72 17.88 16.89
N ASP A 9 -10.39 18.03 16.87
CA ASP A 9 -9.72 19.13 16.16
C ASP A 9 -9.63 18.91 14.64
N TYR A 10 -9.86 17.67 14.17
CA TYR A 10 -9.74 17.30 12.76
C TYR A 10 -11.01 16.57 12.28
N PRO A 11 -12.18 17.25 12.29
CA PRO A 11 -13.41 16.65 11.84
C PRO A 11 -13.32 16.31 10.34
N GLY A 12 -13.76 15.11 9.97
CA GLY A 12 -13.72 14.64 8.58
C GLY A 12 -12.38 14.05 8.15
N GLU A 13 -11.42 13.87 9.06
CA GLU A 13 -10.13 13.23 8.80
C GLU A 13 -9.97 11.94 9.62
N CYS A 14 -9.18 10.99 9.11
CA CYS A 14 -8.86 9.77 9.83
C CYS A 14 -7.73 10.03 10.83
N TRP A 15 -8.01 9.94 12.12
CA TRP A 15 -6.99 10.04 13.16
C TRP A 15 -6.18 8.75 13.27
N VAL A 16 -4.85 8.88 13.26
CA VAL A 16 -3.89 7.78 13.43
C VAL A 16 -3.04 8.04 14.68
N PRO A 17 -3.45 7.48 15.84
CA PRO A 17 -2.77 7.73 17.12
C PRO A 17 -1.29 7.35 17.12
N GLU A 18 -0.92 6.30 16.39
CA GLU A 18 0.45 5.81 16.29
C GLU A 18 1.38 6.84 15.65
N HIS A 19 0.84 7.70 14.79
CA HIS A 19 1.56 8.78 14.12
C HIS A 19 1.33 10.13 14.79
N ASN A 20 0.42 10.20 15.76
CA ASN A 20 -0.09 11.43 16.36
C ASN A 20 -0.51 12.47 15.30
N THR A 21 -1.20 12.02 14.24
CA THR A 21 -1.59 12.88 13.11
C THR A 21 -2.92 12.43 12.50
N SER A 22 -3.55 13.33 11.75
CA SER A 22 -4.76 13.06 10.96
C SER A 22 -4.45 13.03 9.46
N TYR A 23 -5.20 12.22 8.72
CA TYR A 23 -5.11 12.13 7.28
C TYR A 23 -6.45 12.47 6.63
N LYS A 24 -6.41 13.39 5.65
CA LYS A 24 -7.59 13.78 4.88
C LYS A 24 -8.16 12.60 4.09
N VAL A 25 -9.47 12.63 3.87
CA VAL A 25 -10.13 11.67 2.98
C VAL A 25 -9.47 11.69 1.60
N ASN A 26 -9.30 10.51 1.01
CA ASN A 26 -8.61 10.22 -0.24
C ASN A 26 -7.10 10.46 -0.22
N THR A 27 -6.48 10.65 0.94
CA THR A 27 -5.02 10.65 1.06
C THR A 27 -4.49 9.27 1.42
N GLN A 28 -3.26 9.01 1.02
CA GLN A 28 -2.53 7.77 1.28
C GLN A 28 -1.22 8.08 1.99
N TRP A 29 -0.80 7.20 2.89
CA TRP A 29 0.49 7.27 3.56
C TRP A 29 1.17 5.90 3.62
N GLN A 30 2.48 5.91 3.76
CA GLN A 30 3.29 4.70 3.90
C GLN A 30 3.22 4.19 5.34
N THR A 31 3.07 2.88 5.51
CA THR A 31 3.14 2.24 6.84
C THR A 31 4.57 1.76 7.06
N THR A 32 5.33 2.41 7.94
CA THR A 32 6.76 2.15 8.14
C THR A 32 7.08 0.78 8.76
N HIS A 33 6.11 0.13 9.41
CA HIS A 33 6.33 -1.10 10.17
C HIS A 33 5.66 -2.35 9.60
N MET A 34 4.98 -2.25 8.45
CA MET A 34 4.17 -3.35 7.89
C MET A 34 4.68 -3.85 6.52
N GLY A 35 5.89 -3.46 6.11
CA GLY A 35 6.47 -3.83 4.82
C GLY A 35 5.86 -3.06 3.66
N CYS A 36 5.67 -3.73 2.50
CA CYS A 36 5.14 -3.11 1.27
C CYS A 36 3.62 -2.90 1.34
N ILE A 37 3.19 -2.01 2.23
CA ILE A 37 1.79 -1.67 2.50
C ILE A 37 1.67 -0.16 2.59
N ALA A 38 0.55 0.35 2.09
CA ALA A 38 0.12 1.71 2.37
C ALA A 38 -1.24 1.71 3.06
N ALA A 39 -1.58 2.81 3.72
CA ALA A 39 -2.90 3.03 4.26
C ALA A 39 -3.51 4.28 3.63
N SER A 40 -4.84 4.31 3.55
CA SER A 40 -5.60 5.43 3.01
C SER A 40 -6.83 5.72 3.87
N CYS A 41 -7.16 7.00 3.98
CA CYS A 41 -8.38 7.45 4.63
C CYS A 41 -9.49 7.52 3.58
N VAL A 42 -10.60 6.82 3.81
CA VAL A 42 -11.74 6.79 2.89
C VAL A 42 -13.04 7.12 3.63
N SER A 43 -13.98 7.74 2.93
CA SER A 43 -15.33 8.00 3.44
C SER A 43 -16.32 7.11 2.70
N TYR A 44 -17.11 6.34 3.44
CA TYR A 44 -18.16 5.49 2.90
C TYR A 44 -19.42 5.64 3.74
N ARG A 45 -20.54 6.00 3.10
CA ARG A 45 -21.83 6.27 3.78
C ARG A 45 -21.68 7.17 5.02
N ASN A 46 -20.98 8.29 4.83
CA ASN A 46 -20.70 9.29 5.88
C ASN A 46 -19.90 8.77 7.08
N THR A 47 -19.25 7.60 6.95
CA THR A 47 -18.37 7.03 7.97
C THR A 47 -16.94 6.98 7.44
N LEU A 48 -15.98 7.37 8.28
CA LEU A 48 -14.56 7.33 7.93
C LEU A 48 -13.96 5.96 8.22
N TYR A 49 -13.13 5.47 7.30
CA TYR A 49 -12.42 4.21 7.41
C TYR A 49 -10.95 4.38 7.06
N ILE A 50 -10.11 3.57 7.68
CA ILE A 50 -8.74 3.33 7.23
C ILE A 50 -8.75 2.05 6.38
N GLN A 51 -8.31 2.19 5.14
CA GLN A 51 -8.13 1.08 4.21
C GLN A 51 -6.64 0.81 4.06
N TYR A 52 -6.22 -0.45 4.25
CA TYR A 52 -4.87 -0.89 3.91
C TYR A 52 -4.84 -1.37 2.46
N LEU A 53 -3.81 -0.95 1.74
CA LEU A 53 -3.50 -1.27 0.37
C LEU A 53 -2.28 -2.18 0.36
N THR A 54 -2.44 -3.38 -0.20
CA THR A 54 -1.40 -4.39 -0.32
C THR A 54 -1.16 -4.70 -1.79
N CYS A 55 -0.01 -5.29 -2.11
CA CYS A 55 0.25 -5.77 -3.46
C CYS A 55 -0.79 -6.79 -3.91
N GLY A 56 -1.10 -6.79 -5.20
CA GLY A 56 -1.99 -7.78 -5.81
C GLY A 56 -1.37 -9.17 -5.78
N VAL A 57 -2.22 -10.19 -5.82
CA VAL A 57 -1.79 -11.59 -5.99
C VAL A 57 -1.46 -11.80 -7.47
N ILE A 58 -0.27 -12.31 -7.75
CA ILE A 58 0.21 -12.62 -9.10
C ILE A 58 0.53 -14.11 -9.22
N GLY A 59 0.12 -14.72 -10.33
CA GLY A 59 0.57 -16.06 -10.74
C GLY A 59 1.83 -15.94 -11.58
N VAL A 60 2.80 -16.84 -11.38
CA VAL A 60 4.08 -16.83 -12.09
C VAL A 60 4.15 -18.08 -12.95
N GLU A 61 4.32 -17.89 -14.25
CA GLU A 61 4.51 -18.99 -15.20
C GLU A 61 5.93 -19.57 -15.10
N SER A 62 6.10 -20.80 -15.60
CA SER A 62 7.42 -21.43 -15.66
C SER A 62 8.41 -20.60 -16.48
N GLY A 63 9.64 -20.42 -15.98
CA GLY A 63 10.66 -19.59 -16.63
C GLY A 63 10.59 -18.10 -16.26
N CYS A 64 9.73 -17.74 -15.30
CA CYS A 64 9.65 -16.42 -14.70
C CYS A 64 9.84 -16.50 -13.17
N GLU A 65 10.28 -15.39 -12.59
CA GLU A 65 10.39 -15.19 -11.15
C GLU A 65 9.79 -13.85 -10.74
N THR A 66 9.57 -13.67 -9.44
CA THR A 66 9.14 -12.39 -8.87
C THR A 66 10.30 -11.67 -8.23
N VAL A 67 10.49 -10.41 -8.61
CA VAL A 67 11.48 -9.52 -8.01
C VAL A 67 10.76 -8.37 -7.32
N ALA A 68 11.06 -8.15 -6.05
CA ALA A 68 10.52 -7.07 -5.23
C ALA A 68 11.66 -6.29 -4.58
N ASP A 69 11.49 -4.97 -4.45
CA ASP A 69 12.40 -4.11 -3.70
C ASP A 69 11.67 -3.51 -2.49
N LEU A 70 11.82 -4.16 -1.34
CA LEU A 70 11.18 -3.73 -0.10
C LEU A 70 11.77 -2.44 0.49
N THR A 71 12.81 -1.87 -0.11
CA THR A 71 13.34 -0.56 0.30
C THR A 71 12.53 0.61 -0.26
N LEU A 72 11.71 0.37 -1.28
CA LEU A 72 10.86 1.37 -1.92
C LEU A 72 9.50 1.51 -1.20
N PRO A 73 8.81 2.67 -1.34
CA PRO A 73 7.45 2.82 -0.84
C PRO A 73 6.43 2.05 -1.70
N TYR A 74 5.29 1.66 -1.13
CA TYR A 74 4.18 1.12 -1.91
C TYR A 74 3.67 2.21 -2.89
N PRO A 75 3.35 1.85 -4.16
CA PRO A 75 3.33 0.51 -4.74
C PRO A 75 4.65 0.07 -5.39
N ALA A 76 5.70 0.88 -5.37
CA ALA A 76 6.96 0.60 -6.06
C ALA A 76 7.73 -0.60 -5.46
N CYS A 77 7.49 -0.94 -4.19
CA CYS A 77 8.02 -2.16 -3.59
C CYS A 77 7.30 -3.45 -3.97
N CYS A 78 6.19 -3.38 -4.71
CA CYS A 78 5.44 -4.57 -5.07
C CYS A 78 6.22 -5.47 -6.04
N PRO A 79 6.07 -6.80 -5.93
CA PRO A 79 6.75 -7.74 -6.80
C PRO A 79 6.34 -7.54 -8.26
N ASN A 80 7.33 -7.54 -9.15
CA ASN A 80 7.17 -7.59 -10.60
C ASN A 80 7.64 -8.95 -11.13
N VAL A 81 7.10 -9.36 -12.28
CA VAL A 81 7.48 -10.61 -12.93
C VAL A 81 8.62 -10.35 -13.92
N THR A 82 9.70 -11.11 -13.81
CA THR A 82 10.84 -11.07 -14.73
C THR A 82 11.18 -12.46 -15.23
N PRO A 83 11.65 -12.63 -16.48
CA PRO A 83 12.15 -13.92 -16.96
C PRO A 83 13.36 -14.39 -16.14
N THR A 84 13.41 -15.66 -15.74
CA THR A 84 14.56 -16.25 -15.02
C THR A 84 15.79 -16.43 -15.92
N HIS A 85 15.55 -16.49 -17.23
CA HIS A 85 16.59 -16.47 -18.24
C HIS A 85 16.42 -15.18 -19.03
N THR A 86 17.39 -14.28 -18.89
CA THR A 86 17.74 -13.42 -20.01
C THR A 86 18.09 -14.36 -21.16
N HIS A 87 17.13 -14.59 -22.07
CA HIS A 87 17.51 -14.91 -23.44
C HIS A 87 18.30 -13.69 -23.90
N THR A 88 19.61 -13.73 -23.71
CA THR A 88 20.55 -12.93 -24.49
C THR A 88 20.25 -13.32 -25.92
N HIS A 89 19.38 -12.54 -26.57
CA HIS A 89 19.24 -12.57 -28.01
C HIS A 89 20.53 -11.94 -28.54
N THR A 90 21.60 -12.74 -28.54
CA THR A 90 22.85 -12.41 -29.21
C THR A 90 22.49 -12.31 -30.68
N ARG A 91 22.42 -11.08 -31.17
CA ARG A 91 22.22 -10.76 -32.57
C ARG A 91 23.47 -11.11 -33.38
#